data_AF-A0A367B190-F1
#
_entry.id   AF-A0A367B190-F1
#
_cell.length_a   1.000
_cell.length_b   1.000
_cell.length_c   1.000
_cell.angle_alpha   90.00
_cell.angle_beta   90.00
_cell.angle_gamma   90.00
#
_symmetry.space_group_name_H-M   'P 1'
#
loop_
_entity.id
_entity.type
_entity.pdbx_description
1 polymer ?
#
loop_
_entity_poly.entity_id
_entity_poly.type
_entity_poly.pdbx_seq_one_letter_code
_entity_poly.pdbx_strand_id
1 'polypeptide(L)'
;MQTFVPVPDFADSARLLDSPRLGKQRVETLQILRAIELPDYGWASHPAVLMWKGRTPALVAYGLAMARVWRERGFADSTEAQIGEFAPEVVGRSQSDLAEAGLLPSWIGNEELHRSHRSNLVAKDPEFYRGRFAELFGPEPDDLPYLWPGPDDLPPAPEPEGVRVWVARPRNHNELGACLAAGVVGLGTQSGIDVDAQGMSPAELRALSKEISGRRPAKDLRQLSAFLDEMRPGDPVALPIEHGAGLLVGEVVGEYLFQGRELLPHRRFARWDRVVPRAAARPPATLQDPRALFQVTLDPAVLR
;
A
#
# COMPACT_ATOMS: atom_id res chain seq x y z
N MET A 1 -9.53 -12.28 -0.59
CA MET A 1 -9.51 -10.87 -0.20
C MET A 1 -10.93 -10.47 0.12
N GLN A 2 -11.30 -10.33 1.39
CA GLN A 2 -12.63 -9.92 1.80
C GLN A 2 -12.57 -9.26 3.18
N THR A 3 -13.60 -8.50 3.53
CA THR A 3 -13.79 -8.02 4.90
C THR A 3 -14.99 -8.68 5.56
N PHE A 4 -14.96 -8.86 6.88
CA PHE A 4 -16.10 -9.33 7.65
C PHE A 4 -16.59 -8.24 8.59
N VAL A 5 -17.81 -7.75 8.37
CA VAL A 5 -18.44 -6.71 9.18
C VAL A 5 -19.80 -7.23 9.66
N PRO A 6 -19.84 -8.25 10.54
CA PRO A 6 -21.10 -8.85 11.01
C PRO A 6 -21.96 -7.90 11.86
N VAL A 7 -21.38 -6.82 12.39
CA VAL A 7 -22.04 -5.76 13.15
C VAL A 7 -21.40 -4.40 12.86
N PRO A 8 -22.06 -3.26 13.18
CA PRO A 8 -21.53 -1.93 12.85
C PRO A 8 -20.21 -1.56 13.54
N ASP A 9 -20.01 -1.99 14.78
CA ASP A 9 -18.78 -1.71 15.54
C ASP A 9 -17.63 -2.62 15.09
N PHE A 10 -16.46 -2.03 14.83
CA PHE A 10 -15.30 -2.75 14.31
C PHE A 10 -14.66 -3.68 15.35
N ALA A 11 -14.61 -3.27 16.61
CA ALA A 11 -14.03 -4.09 17.67
C ALA A 11 -14.96 -5.27 18.00
N ASP A 12 -16.27 -5.05 18.01
CA ASP A 12 -17.25 -6.12 18.22
C ASP A 12 -17.29 -7.07 17.01
N SER A 13 -17.19 -6.54 15.80
CA SER A 13 -16.97 -7.36 14.60
C SER A 13 -15.75 -8.27 14.77
N ALA A 14 -14.61 -7.74 15.22
CA ALA A 14 -13.40 -8.53 15.46
C ALA A 14 -13.60 -9.62 16.53
N ARG A 15 -14.30 -9.29 17.63
CA ARG A 15 -14.55 -10.22 18.74
C ARG A 15 -15.44 -11.40 18.32
N LEU A 16 -16.38 -11.17 17.41
CA LEU A 16 -17.29 -12.19 16.89
C LEU A 16 -16.61 -13.20 15.96
N LEU A 17 -15.46 -12.88 15.36
CA LEU A 17 -14.78 -13.78 14.44
C LEU A 17 -14.02 -14.90 15.17
N ASP A 18 -14.03 -16.11 14.60
CA ASP A 18 -13.06 -17.13 14.98
C ASP A 18 -11.62 -16.71 14.65
N SER A 19 -10.64 -17.39 15.24
CA SER A 19 -9.23 -17.03 15.08
C SER A 19 -8.73 -17.14 13.62
N PRO A 20 -9.06 -18.18 12.83
CA PRO A 20 -8.70 -18.22 11.41
C PRO A 20 -9.17 -17.00 10.61
N ARG A 21 -10.45 -16.62 10.71
CA ARG A 21 -10.99 -15.47 9.95
C ARG A 21 -10.45 -14.15 10.50
N LEU A 22 -10.35 -13.97 11.83
CA LEU A 22 -9.74 -12.77 12.42
C LEU A 22 -8.28 -12.58 11.97
N GLY A 23 -7.48 -13.65 12.00
CA GLY A 23 -6.10 -13.62 11.52
C GLY A 23 -6.01 -13.21 10.04
N LYS A 24 -6.95 -13.68 9.21
CA LYS A 24 -7.05 -13.31 7.80
C LYS A 24 -7.45 -11.85 7.60
N GLN A 25 -8.36 -11.32 8.42
CA GLN A 25 -8.87 -9.95 8.29
C GLN A 25 -7.77 -8.89 8.37
N ARG A 26 -6.76 -9.09 9.21
CA ARG A 26 -5.61 -8.17 9.33
C ARG A 26 -4.81 -8.08 8.02
N VAL A 27 -4.50 -9.23 7.44
CA VAL A 27 -3.73 -9.33 6.19
C VAL A 27 -4.55 -8.81 5.01
N GLU A 28 -5.82 -9.19 4.92
CA GLU A 28 -6.68 -8.76 3.81
C GLU A 28 -7.02 -7.27 3.89
N THR A 29 -7.16 -6.69 5.08
CA THR A 29 -7.28 -5.23 5.26
C THR A 29 -6.07 -4.51 4.67
N LEU A 30 -4.85 -4.96 5.00
CA LEU A 30 -3.63 -4.37 4.46
C LEU A 30 -3.55 -4.52 2.93
N GLN A 31 -4.02 -5.65 2.38
CA GLN A 31 -4.08 -5.83 0.93
C GLN A 31 -5.10 -4.90 0.26
N ILE A 32 -6.25 -4.65 0.88
CA ILE A 32 -7.27 -3.71 0.38
C ILE A 32 -6.73 -2.27 0.43
N LEU A 33 -6.11 -1.86 1.54
CA LEU A 33 -5.47 -0.54 1.66
C LEU A 33 -4.45 -0.31 0.53
N ARG A 34 -3.59 -1.30 0.26
CA ARG A 34 -2.64 -1.25 -0.86
C ARG A 34 -3.32 -1.19 -2.23
N ALA A 35 -4.41 -1.93 -2.42
CA ALA A 35 -5.17 -1.92 -3.67
C ALA A 35 -5.89 -0.58 -3.93
N ILE A 36 -6.26 0.14 -2.87
CA ILE A 36 -6.88 1.47 -2.97
C ILE A 36 -5.81 2.54 -3.21
N GLU A 37 -4.73 2.52 -2.43
CA GLU A 37 -3.82 3.68 -2.28
C GLU A 37 -2.52 3.56 -3.07
N LEU A 38 -2.08 2.35 -3.46
CA LEU A 38 -0.81 2.17 -4.16
C LEU A 38 -1.01 1.95 -5.66
N PRO A 39 -0.32 2.73 -6.53
CA PRO A 39 -0.40 2.55 -7.97
C PRO A 39 0.04 1.16 -8.41
N ASP A 40 -0.60 0.63 -9.45
CA ASP A 40 -0.29 -0.67 -10.04
C ASP A 40 -0.35 -1.86 -9.04
N TYR A 41 -1.02 -1.71 -7.89
CA TYR A 41 -1.34 -2.82 -7.02
C TYR A 41 -2.54 -3.60 -7.59
N GLY A 42 -2.55 -4.93 -7.43
CA GLY A 42 -3.63 -5.76 -7.96
C GLY A 42 -4.96 -5.54 -7.22
N TRP A 43 -6.04 -6.13 -7.75
CA TRP A 43 -7.36 -6.22 -7.10
C TRP A 43 -8.20 -4.94 -7.07
N ALA A 44 -7.85 -3.90 -7.83
CA ALA A 44 -8.59 -2.63 -7.87
C ALA A 44 -10.10 -2.76 -8.22
N SER A 45 -10.48 -3.80 -8.98
CA SER A 45 -11.87 -4.08 -9.36
C SER A 45 -12.59 -5.06 -8.40
N HIS A 46 -11.95 -5.51 -7.34
CA HIS A 46 -12.54 -6.48 -6.42
C HIS A 46 -13.69 -5.83 -5.62
N PRO A 47 -14.85 -6.49 -5.43
CA PRO A 47 -16.01 -5.88 -4.76
C PRO A 47 -15.71 -5.29 -3.38
N ALA A 48 -14.99 -6.03 -2.52
CA ALA A 48 -14.56 -5.51 -1.22
C ALA A 48 -13.65 -4.27 -1.33
N VAL A 49 -12.79 -4.18 -2.37
CA VAL A 49 -11.95 -2.99 -2.59
C VAL A 49 -12.82 -1.80 -2.98
N LEU A 50 -13.80 -2.02 -3.87
CA LEU A 50 -14.73 -0.97 -4.29
C LEU A 50 -15.58 -0.46 -3.12
N MET A 51 -16.07 -1.35 -2.25
CA MET A 51 -16.86 -0.99 -1.05
C MET A 51 -16.12 -0.05 -0.08
N TRP A 52 -14.79 -0.21 0.02
CA TRP A 52 -13.94 0.58 0.93
C TRP A 52 -13.28 1.80 0.25
N LYS A 53 -13.36 1.92 -1.07
CA LYS A 53 -12.68 2.98 -1.81
C LYS A 53 -13.20 4.36 -1.39
N GLY A 54 -12.28 5.28 -1.10
CA GLY A 54 -12.59 6.61 -0.56
C GLY A 54 -12.76 6.65 0.97
N ARG A 55 -12.72 5.50 1.66
CA ARG A 55 -12.91 5.38 3.11
C ARG A 55 -11.68 4.83 3.83
N THR A 56 -10.49 5.18 3.34
CA THR A 56 -9.19 4.72 3.88
C THR A 56 -9.04 4.94 5.39
N PRO A 57 -9.38 6.11 5.97
CA PRO A 57 -9.38 6.29 7.43
C PRO A 57 -10.21 5.25 8.19
N ALA A 58 -11.41 4.92 7.71
CA ALA A 58 -12.26 3.92 8.37
C ALA A 58 -11.74 2.49 8.17
N LEU A 59 -11.17 2.17 7.01
CA LEU A 59 -10.54 0.86 6.79
C LEU A 59 -9.29 0.67 7.66
N VAL A 60 -8.51 1.74 7.91
CA VAL A 60 -7.42 1.72 8.88
C VAL A 60 -7.95 1.43 10.27
N ALA A 61 -8.98 2.14 10.74
CA ALA A 61 -9.61 1.87 12.04
C ALA A 61 -10.12 0.42 12.16
N TYR A 62 -10.78 -0.10 11.11
CA TYR A 62 -11.20 -1.49 11.03
C TYR A 62 -10.02 -2.46 11.20
N GLY A 63 -8.95 -2.28 10.43
CA GLY A 63 -7.76 -3.13 10.49
C GLY A 63 -7.05 -3.08 11.85
N LEU A 64 -6.96 -1.90 12.46
CA LEU A 64 -6.39 -1.73 13.80
C LEU A 64 -7.24 -2.43 14.87
N ALA A 65 -8.57 -2.41 14.75
CA ALA A 65 -9.45 -3.17 15.65
C ALA A 65 -9.23 -4.69 15.53
N MET A 66 -9.07 -5.20 14.30
CA MET A 66 -8.76 -6.62 14.06
C MET A 66 -7.39 -7.00 14.65
N ALA A 67 -6.37 -6.16 14.45
CA ALA A 67 -5.03 -6.36 14.99
C ALA A 67 -5.02 -6.35 16.52
N ARG A 68 -5.74 -5.41 17.13
CA ARG A 68 -5.88 -5.34 18.59
C ARG A 68 -6.50 -6.61 19.17
N VAL A 69 -7.67 -7.05 18.67
CA VAL A 69 -8.33 -8.25 19.20
C VAL A 69 -7.51 -9.51 18.94
N TRP A 70 -6.77 -9.56 17.84
CA TRP A 70 -5.82 -10.65 17.56
C TRP A 70 -4.70 -10.71 18.61
N ARG A 71 -4.12 -9.56 19.00
CA ARG A 71 -3.13 -9.49 20.07
C ARG A 71 -3.71 -9.80 21.45
N GLU A 72 -4.93 -9.34 21.73
CA GLU A 72 -5.65 -9.66 22.98
C GLU A 72 -5.85 -11.19 23.15
N ARG A 73 -5.94 -11.94 22.04
CA ARG A 73 -5.98 -13.41 22.03
C ARG A 73 -4.60 -14.08 22.23
N GLY A 74 -3.53 -13.31 22.43
CA GLY A 74 -2.18 -13.81 22.67
C GLY A 74 -1.36 -14.11 21.41
N PHE A 75 -1.81 -13.69 20.23
CA PHE A 75 -1.07 -13.90 18.99
C PHE A 75 -0.18 -12.70 18.64
N ALA A 76 0.95 -12.98 17.97
CA ALA A 76 1.82 -11.94 17.43
C ALA A 76 1.19 -11.26 16.20
N ASP A 77 1.42 -9.94 16.08
CA ASP A 77 0.94 -9.12 14.96
C ASP A 77 2.13 -8.43 14.25
N SER A 78 2.06 -8.36 12.92
CA SER A 78 3.03 -7.67 12.07
C SER A 78 2.38 -6.67 11.10
N THR A 79 1.07 -6.47 11.21
CA THR A 79 0.26 -5.70 10.26
C THR A 79 -0.16 -4.34 10.82
N GLU A 80 -0.30 -4.19 12.12
CA GLU A 80 -0.84 -3.00 12.79
C GLU A 80 -0.08 -1.73 12.42
N ALA A 81 1.25 -1.77 12.53
CA ALA A 81 2.10 -0.65 12.15
C ALA A 81 1.94 -0.30 10.66
N GLN A 82 1.90 -1.32 9.79
CA GLN A 82 1.76 -1.11 8.34
C GLN A 82 0.37 -0.58 7.96
N ILE A 83 -0.68 -0.96 8.69
CA ILE A 83 -2.04 -0.46 8.50
C ILE A 83 -2.11 1.01 8.94
N GLY A 84 -1.54 1.34 10.10
CA GLY A 84 -1.54 2.71 10.63
C GLY A 84 -0.85 3.73 9.72
N GLU A 85 0.12 3.31 8.91
CA GLU A 85 0.81 4.18 7.96
C GLU A 85 -0.11 4.80 6.88
N PHE A 86 -1.28 4.21 6.60
CA PHE A 86 -2.20 4.71 5.57
C PHE A 86 -3.05 5.90 6.03
N ALA A 87 -3.30 6.01 7.34
CA ALA A 87 -4.00 7.13 7.95
C ALA A 87 -3.46 7.35 9.39
N PRO A 88 -2.25 7.90 9.55
CA PRO A 88 -1.62 8.08 10.88
C PRO A 88 -2.50 8.87 11.85
N GLU A 89 -3.28 9.83 11.35
CA GLU A 89 -4.22 10.65 12.10
C GLU A 89 -5.39 9.88 12.72
N VAL A 90 -5.61 8.62 12.29
CA VAL A 90 -6.63 7.72 12.85
C VAL A 90 -6.08 6.86 13.98
N VAL A 91 -4.76 6.67 14.06
CA VAL A 91 -4.15 5.79 15.07
C VAL A 91 -4.47 6.30 16.48
N GLY A 92 -5.18 5.49 17.26
CA GLY A 92 -5.60 5.83 18.62
C GLY A 92 -6.94 6.57 18.73
N ARG A 93 -7.58 6.95 17.61
CA ARG A 93 -8.94 7.50 17.61
C ARG A 93 -9.99 6.42 17.77
N SER A 94 -11.12 6.77 18.37
CA SER A 94 -12.27 5.89 18.48
C SER A 94 -13.12 5.88 17.20
N GLN A 95 -13.92 4.84 17.00
CA GLN A 95 -14.86 4.77 15.87
C GLN A 95 -15.91 5.91 15.94
N SER A 96 -16.30 6.36 17.13
CA SER A 96 -17.19 7.51 17.31
C SER A 96 -16.53 8.82 16.82
N ASP A 97 -15.24 9.04 17.11
CA ASP A 97 -14.55 10.23 16.61
C ASP A 97 -14.53 10.27 15.07
N LEU A 98 -14.43 9.09 14.44
CA LEU A 98 -14.49 8.96 12.98
C LEU A 98 -15.90 9.22 12.44
N ALA A 99 -16.93 8.76 13.15
CA ALA A 99 -18.32 9.03 12.81
C ALA A 99 -18.63 10.52 12.86
N GLU A 100 -18.23 11.21 13.94
CA GLU A 100 -18.39 12.66 14.12
C GLU A 100 -17.67 13.45 13.03
N ALA A 101 -16.52 12.97 12.56
CA ALA A 101 -15.78 13.56 11.45
C ALA A 101 -16.32 13.18 10.05
N GLY A 102 -17.41 12.40 9.97
CA GLY A 102 -18.00 11.96 8.70
C GLY A 102 -17.13 10.98 7.91
N LEU A 103 -16.19 10.30 8.56
CA LEU A 103 -15.19 9.43 7.92
C LEU A 103 -15.67 7.97 7.75
N LEU A 104 -16.73 7.56 8.43
CA LEU A 104 -17.27 6.21 8.30
C LEU A 104 -18.01 6.00 6.97
N PRO A 105 -17.94 4.80 6.36
CA PRO A 105 -18.72 4.46 5.19
C PRO A 105 -20.23 4.56 5.44
N SER A 106 -20.99 4.97 4.41
CA SER A 106 -22.46 5.14 4.49
C SER A 106 -23.20 3.84 4.85
N TRP A 107 -22.59 2.70 4.57
CA TRP A 107 -23.18 1.37 4.79
C TRP A 107 -22.95 0.83 6.20
N ILE A 108 -22.20 1.50 7.07
CA ILE A 108 -22.11 1.14 8.49
C ILE A 108 -23.46 1.37 9.17
N GLY A 109 -24.01 0.34 9.79
CA GLY A 109 -25.37 0.36 10.33
C GLY A 109 -26.43 -0.21 9.38
N ASN A 110 -26.07 -0.56 8.14
CA ASN A 110 -26.99 -1.24 7.23
C ASN A 110 -27.12 -2.72 7.62
N GLU A 111 -28.27 -3.06 8.20
CA GLU A 111 -28.54 -4.40 8.70
C GLU A 111 -28.54 -5.48 7.60
N GLU A 112 -28.95 -5.16 6.37
CA GLU A 112 -28.90 -6.11 5.26
C GLU A 112 -27.46 -6.51 4.92
N LEU A 113 -26.54 -5.54 4.96
CA LEU A 113 -25.12 -5.79 4.78
C LEU A 113 -24.60 -6.67 5.91
N HIS A 114 -24.81 -6.25 7.17
CA HIS A 114 -24.32 -6.99 8.34
C HIS A 114 -24.83 -8.43 8.36
N ARG A 115 -26.12 -8.62 8.05
CA ARG A 115 -26.76 -9.93 7.94
C ARG A 115 -26.16 -10.79 6.82
N SER A 116 -25.88 -10.22 5.64
CA SER A 116 -25.21 -10.98 4.56
C SER A 116 -23.82 -11.47 4.97
N HIS A 117 -23.07 -10.67 5.75
CA HIS A 117 -21.77 -11.06 6.28
C HIS A 117 -21.89 -12.13 7.37
N ARG A 118 -22.87 -12.00 8.29
CA ARG A 118 -23.17 -13.04 9.29
C ARG A 118 -23.55 -14.36 8.61
N SER A 119 -24.40 -14.31 7.60
CA SER A 119 -24.81 -15.49 6.85
C SER A 119 -23.63 -16.24 6.23
N ASN A 120 -22.72 -15.49 5.60
CA ASN A 120 -21.52 -16.06 5.01
C ASN A 120 -20.51 -16.58 6.05
N LEU A 121 -20.48 -16.02 7.26
CA LEU A 121 -19.70 -16.57 8.36
C LEU A 121 -20.27 -17.91 8.82
N VAL A 122 -21.60 -18.01 9.00
CA VAL A 122 -22.28 -19.27 9.31
C VAL A 122 -22.00 -20.33 8.24
N ALA A 123 -22.11 -19.99 6.96
CA ALA A 123 -21.80 -20.89 5.85
C ALA A 123 -20.36 -21.41 5.90
N LYS A 124 -19.41 -20.60 6.40
CA LYS A 124 -18.01 -20.97 6.50
C LYS A 124 -17.70 -21.83 7.72
N ASP A 125 -18.42 -21.67 8.82
CA ASP A 125 -18.19 -22.42 10.07
C ASP A 125 -19.47 -22.51 10.91
N PRO A 126 -20.41 -23.41 10.55
CA PRO A 126 -21.71 -23.46 11.21
C PRO A 126 -21.62 -23.73 12.71
N GLU A 127 -20.68 -24.60 13.13
CA GLU A 127 -20.47 -24.96 14.53
C GLU A 127 -20.01 -23.77 15.35
N PHE A 128 -19.12 -22.93 14.80
CA PHE A 128 -18.67 -21.73 15.49
C PHE A 128 -19.74 -20.64 15.55
N TYR A 129 -20.44 -20.35 14.46
CA TYR A 129 -21.27 -19.14 14.38
C TYR A 129 -22.74 -19.33 14.76
N ARG A 130 -23.38 -20.48 14.48
CA ARG A 130 -24.85 -20.62 14.64
C ARG A 130 -25.32 -20.32 16.06
N GLY A 131 -24.73 -20.95 17.08
CA GLY A 131 -25.11 -20.72 18.47
C GLY A 131 -24.87 -19.28 18.91
N ARG A 132 -23.68 -18.74 18.62
CA ARG A 132 -23.29 -17.37 19.00
C ARG A 132 -24.18 -16.31 18.37
N PHE A 133 -24.52 -16.47 17.09
CA PHE A 133 -25.41 -15.52 16.41
C PHE A 133 -26.87 -15.70 16.83
N ALA A 134 -27.32 -16.94 17.10
CA ALA A 134 -28.67 -17.17 17.62
C ALA A 134 -28.91 -16.45 18.97
N GLU A 135 -27.91 -16.41 19.84
CA GLU A 135 -27.98 -15.69 21.13
C GLU A 135 -28.07 -14.17 20.98
N LEU A 136 -27.43 -13.60 19.95
CA LEU A 136 -27.30 -12.15 19.78
C LEU A 136 -28.34 -11.53 18.83
N PHE A 137 -28.66 -12.25 17.75
CA PHE A 137 -29.45 -11.75 16.62
C PHE A 137 -30.66 -12.65 16.30
N GLY A 138 -30.75 -13.83 16.92
CA GLY A 138 -31.67 -14.89 16.49
C GLY A 138 -31.09 -15.74 15.34
N PRO A 139 -31.87 -16.71 14.82
CA PRO A 139 -31.40 -17.60 13.77
C PRO A 139 -31.02 -16.85 12.49
N GLU A 140 -29.76 -16.99 12.07
CA GLU A 140 -29.26 -16.42 10.82
C GLU A 140 -29.28 -17.46 9.69
N PRO A 141 -29.58 -17.04 8.45
CA PRO A 141 -29.46 -17.90 7.27
C PRO A 141 -27.98 -18.20 6.98
N ASP A 142 -27.69 -19.20 6.17
CA ASP A 142 -26.32 -19.56 5.74
C ASP A 142 -26.15 -19.61 4.20
N ASP A 143 -27.09 -19.01 3.47
CA ASP A 143 -27.19 -19.06 2.01
C ASP A 143 -27.33 -17.67 1.36
N LEU A 144 -27.23 -16.57 2.11
CA LEU A 144 -27.32 -15.24 1.53
C LEU A 144 -26.05 -14.91 0.70
N PRO A 145 -26.20 -14.31 -0.49
CA PRO A 145 -25.06 -13.75 -1.21
C PRO A 145 -24.47 -12.57 -0.41
N TYR A 146 -23.15 -12.35 -0.52
CA TYR A 146 -22.55 -11.14 0.04
C TYR A 146 -23.17 -9.88 -0.58
N LEU A 147 -23.53 -8.93 0.27
CA LEU A 147 -23.81 -7.57 -0.16
C LEU A 147 -22.52 -6.74 -0.12
N TRP A 148 -22.03 -6.34 -1.29
CA TRP A 148 -20.89 -5.42 -1.43
C TRP A 148 -21.39 -4.11 -2.08
N PRO A 149 -21.69 -3.06 -1.29
CA PRO A 149 -22.00 -1.75 -1.85
C PRO A 149 -20.85 -1.22 -2.72
N GLY A 150 -21.20 -0.36 -3.67
CA GLY A 150 -20.22 0.45 -4.38
C GLY A 150 -19.53 1.47 -3.46
N PRO A 151 -18.51 2.19 -3.97
CA PRO A 151 -17.90 3.26 -3.22
C PRO A 151 -18.92 4.35 -2.88
N ASP A 152 -18.74 5.00 -1.73
CA ASP A 152 -19.48 6.22 -1.42
C ASP A 152 -19.17 7.32 -2.44
N ASP A 153 -20.16 8.16 -2.71
CA ASP A 153 -19.99 9.34 -3.57
C ASP A 153 -19.27 10.44 -2.79
N LEU A 154 -17.93 10.37 -2.81
CA LEU A 154 -17.04 11.32 -2.16
C LEU A 154 -16.19 12.04 -3.20
N PRO A 155 -15.87 13.32 -2.99
CA PRO A 155 -14.85 13.98 -3.79
C PRO A 155 -13.51 13.25 -3.63
N PRO A 156 -12.64 13.26 -4.65
CA PRO A 156 -11.28 12.77 -4.50
C PRO A 156 -10.58 13.43 -3.31
N ALA A 157 -9.80 12.64 -2.56
CA ALA A 157 -8.96 13.18 -1.50
C ALA A 157 -7.98 14.20 -2.09
N PRO A 158 -7.71 15.33 -1.41
CA PRO A 158 -6.72 16.29 -1.87
C PRO A 158 -5.34 15.64 -1.91
N GLU A 159 -4.52 16.06 -2.87
CA GLU A 159 -3.11 15.64 -2.88
C GLU A 159 -2.40 16.13 -1.62
N PRO A 160 -1.53 15.31 -1.00
CA PRO A 160 -0.80 15.71 0.19
C PRO A 160 0.12 16.90 -0.12
N GLU A 161 0.08 17.91 0.73
CA GLU A 161 1.00 19.05 0.64
C GLU A 161 2.43 18.63 1.02
N GLY A 162 3.39 19.02 0.17
CA GLY A 162 4.81 18.85 0.47
C GLY A 162 5.69 18.93 -0.78
N VAL A 163 6.89 18.37 -0.66
CA VAL A 163 7.85 18.28 -1.77
C VAL A 163 7.76 16.90 -2.38
N ARG A 164 7.58 16.82 -3.71
CA ARG A 164 7.65 15.56 -4.44
C ARG A 164 9.09 15.10 -4.55
N VAL A 165 9.34 13.87 -4.14
CA VAL A 165 10.67 13.25 -4.10
C VAL A 165 10.61 11.90 -4.79
N TRP A 166 11.56 11.66 -5.70
CA TRP A 166 11.75 10.33 -6.28
C TRP A 166 12.29 9.37 -5.23
N VAL A 167 11.77 8.16 -5.19
CA VAL A 167 12.32 7.08 -4.37
C VAL A 167 12.85 6.00 -5.30
N ALA A 168 14.18 5.82 -5.28
CA ALA A 168 14.84 4.70 -5.94
C ALA A 168 15.09 3.62 -4.89
N ARG A 169 14.41 2.48 -4.98
CA ARG A 169 14.49 1.38 -4.02
C ARG A 169 15.52 0.34 -4.45
N PRO A 170 16.61 0.16 -3.69
CA PRO A 170 17.48 -1.01 -3.86
C PRO A 170 16.73 -2.30 -3.52
N ARG A 171 16.93 -3.36 -4.30
CA ARG A 171 16.30 -4.67 -4.06
C ARG A 171 16.97 -5.48 -2.97
N ASN A 172 18.25 -5.19 -2.70
CA ASN A 172 19.07 -5.91 -1.74
C ASN A 172 20.21 -5.02 -1.25
N HIS A 173 20.94 -5.50 -0.25
CA HIS A 173 22.05 -4.77 0.38
C HIS A 173 23.20 -4.45 -0.59
N ASN A 174 23.40 -5.25 -1.66
CA ASN A 174 24.45 -4.98 -2.64
C ASN A 174 24.10 -3.78 -3.52
N GLU A 175 22.85 -3.68 -3.97
CA GLU A 175 22.38 -2.50 -4.70
C GLU A 175 22.41 -1.25 -3.82
N LEU A 176 22.02 -1.36 -2.54
CA LEU A 176 22.13 -0.24 -1.61
C LEU A 176 23.59 0.19 -1.44
N GLY A 177 24.50 -0.76 -1.26
CA GLY A 177 25.94 -0.50 -1.18
C GLY A 177 26.47 0.18 -2.44
N ALA A 178 26.03 -0.23 -3.62
CA ALA A 178 26.40 0.41 -4.89
C ALA A 178 25.92 1.87 -4.97
N CYS A 179 24.68 2.15 -4.56
CA CYS A 179 24.16 3.52 -4.52
C CYS A 179 25.00 4.43 -3.61
N LEU A 180 25.37 3.93 -2.42
CA LEU A 180 26.12 4.70 -1.44
C LEU A 180 27.59 4.89 -1.86
N ALA A 181 28.24 3.83 -2.32
CA ALA A 181 29.67 3.86 -2.66
C ALA A 181 29.96 4.68 -3.93
N ALA A 182 29.09 4.61 -4.92
CA ALA A 182 29.26 5.33 -6.19
C ALA A 182 28.56 6.70 -6.21
N GLY A 183 27.75 7.03 -5.19
CA GLY A 183 26.95 8.26 -5.18
C GLY A 183 25.95 8.29 -6.33
N VAL A 184 25.14 7.22 -6.46
CA VAL A 184 24.20 7.06 -7.57
C VAL A 184 22.84 6.59 -7.09
N VAL A 185 21.84 6.83 -7.94
CA VAL A 185 20.57 6.09 -7.95
C VAL A 185 20.44 5.36 -9.27
N GLY A 186 19.79 4.21 -9.26
CA GLY A 186 19.66 3.46 -10.50
C GLY A 186 18.69 2.29 -10.43
N LEU A 187 18.50 1.70 -11.60
CA LEU A 187 17.68 0.54 -11.85
C LEU A 187 18.56 -0.60 -12.39
N GLY A 188 18.18 -1.82 -12.02
CA GLY A 188 18.72 -3.04 -12.60
C GLY A 188 18.18 -3.29 -14.01
N THR A 189 18.33 -4.52 -14.49
CA THR A 189 17.86 -4.97 -15.81
C THR A 189 16.50 -5.69 -15.76
N GLN A 190 15.67 -5.43 -14.73
CA GLN A 190 14.37 -6.10 -14.53
C GLN A 190 13.38 -5.79 -15.65
N SER A 191 13.55 -4.64 -16.30
CA SER A 191 12.86 -4.27 -17.53
C SER A 191 13.16 -5.20 -18.71
N GLY A 192 14.17 -6.06 -18.60
CA GLY A 192 14.71 -6.85 -19.70
C GLY A 192 15.66 -6.05 -20.62
N ILE A 193 15.94 -4.80 -20.28
CA ILE A 193 16.89 -3.94 -20.99
C ILE A 193 18.22 -3.99 -20.23
N ASP A 194 19.26 -4.46 -20.91
CA ASP A 194 20.64 -4.57 -20.40
C ASP A 194 21.63 -3.85 -21.32
N VAL A 195 21.12 -2.86 -22.07
CA VAL A 195 21.87 -2.00 -22.99
C VAL A 195 21.51 -0.55 -22.74
N ASP A 196 22.27 0.37 -23.35
CA ASP A 196 21.97 1.79 -23.29
C ASP A 196 20.62 2.09 -23.93
N ALA A 197 19.73 2.72 -23.16
CA ALA A 197 18.37 3.05 -23.53
C ALA A 197 18.14 4.57 -23.68
N GLN A 198 19.21 5.36 -23.74
CA GLN A 198 19.11 6.82 -23.89
C GLN A 198 18.28 7.21 -25.12
N GLY A 199 17.28 8.06 -24.92
CA GLY A 199 16.44 8.60 -25.99
C GLY A 199 15.41 7.62 -26.56
N MET A 200 15.29 6.41 -26.02
CA MET A 200 14.27 5.45 -26.47
C MET A 200 12.89 5.79 -25.91
N SER A 201 11.89 5.84 -26.79
CA SER A 201 10.49 5.99 -26.41
C SER A 201 9.94 4.76 -25.68
N PRO A 202 8.81 4.89 -24.95
CA PRO A 202 8.14 3.75 -24.33
C PRO A 202 7.80 2.61 -25.30
N ALA A 203 7.54 2.93 -26.58
CA ALA A 203 7.23 1.93 -27.60
C ALA A 203 8.49 1.14 -28.02
N GLU A 204 9.62 1.83 -28.18
CA GLU A 204 10.91 1.22 -28.51
C GLU A 204 11.42 0.35 -27.36
N LEU A 205 11.33 0.81 -26.11
CA LEU A 205 11.68 0.00 -24.93
C LEU A 205 10.88 -1.30 -24.86
N ARG A 206 9.57 -1.26 -25.17
CA ARG A 206 8.72 -2.46 -25.22
C ARG A 206 9.09 -3.42 -26.34
N ALA A 207 9.51 -2.90 -27.49
CA ALA A 207 9.96 -3.72 -28.62
C ALA A 207 11.29 -4.40 -28.27
N LEU A 208 12.27 -3.62 -27.79
CA LEU A 208 13.60 -4.08 -27.42
C LEU A 208 13.58 -5.12 -26.29
N SER A 209 12.80 -4.88 -25.23
CA SER A 209 12.63 -5.86 -24.14
C SER A 209 12.12 -7.21 -24.65
N LYS A 210 11.20 -7.20 -25.62
CA LYS A 210 10.68 -8.45 -26.20
C LYS A 210 11.76 -9.17 -27.02
N GLU A 211 12.58 -8.42 -27.74
CA GLU A 211 13.68 -8.96 -28.54
C GLU A 211 14.76 -9.60 -27.66
N ILE A 212 15.21 -8.90 -26.61
CA ILE A 212 16.29 -9.35 -25.73
C ILE A 212 15.82 -10.50 -24.81
N SER A 213 14.71 -10.30 -24.11
CA SER A 213 14.30 -11.19 -23.01
C SER A 213 13.16 -12.16 -23.35
N GLY A 214 12.51 -11.99 -24.51
CA GLY A 214 11.27 -12.69 -24.84
C GLY A 214 10.05 -12.25 -24.01
N ARG A 215 10.23 -11.36 -23.02
CA ARG A 215 9.19 -10.91 -22.09
C ARG A 215 8.88 -9.43 -22.28
N ARG A 216 7.74 -9.00 -21.72
CA ARG A 216 7.28 -7.60 -21.68
C ARG A 216 6.87 -7.23 -20.25
N PRO A 217 7.83 -6.98 -19.34
CA PRO A 217 7.54 -6.59 -17.97
C PRO A 217 7.05 -5.13 -17.95
N ALA A 218 5.75 -4.94 -18.25
CA ALA A 218 5.18 -3.61 -18.47
C ALA A 218 5.38 -2.64 -17.29
N LYS A 219 5.37 -3.15 -16.06
CA LYS A 219 5.60 -2.35 -14.84
C LYS A 219 7.04 -1.85 -14.73
N ASP A 220 8.02 -2.71 -15.01
CA ASP A 220 9.45 -2.34 -14.96
C ASP A 220 9.84 -1.44 -16.14
N LEU A 221 9.24 -1.64 -17.31
CA LEU A 221 9.45 -0.77 -18.47
C LEU A 221 8.90 0.65 -18.25
N ARG A 222 7.75 0.80 -17.55
CA ARG A 222 7.26 2.13 -17.15
C ARG A 222 8.22 2.83 -16.20
N GLN A 223 8.78 2.11 -15.23
CA GLN A 223 9.75 2.66 -14.29
C GLN A 223 11.05 3.08 -15.00
N LEU A 224 11.55 2.27 -15.93
CA LEU A 224 12.73 2.63 -16.73
C LEU A 224 12.45 3.85 -17.61
N SER A 225 11.29 3.93 -18.27
CA SER A 225 10.92 5.11 -19.05
C SER A 225 10.85 6.38 -18.18
N ALA A 226 10.21 6.33 -17.00
CA ALA A 226 10.20 7.46 -16.08
C ALA A 226 11.62 7.87 -15.61
N PHE A 227 12.51 6.90 -15.39
CA PHE A 227 13.90 7.16 -15.04
C PHE A 227 14.69 7.89 -16.14
N LEU A 228 14.40 7.58 -17.40
CA LEU A 228 15.00 8.19 -18.58
C LEU A 228 14.40 9.58 -18.85
N ASP A 229 13.07 9.65 -18.87
CA ASP A 229 12.31 10.73 -19.49
C ASP A 229 11.67 11.70 -18.49
N GLU A 230 11.54 11.35 -17.21
CA GLU A 230 10.90 12.21 -16.20
C GLU A 230 11.89 12.69 -15.14
N MET A 231 12.78 11.83 -14.65
CA MET A 231 13.80 12.22 -13.67
C MET A 231 14.87 13.11 -14.33
N ARG A 232 15.21 14.23 -13.68
CA ARG A 232 16.18 15.23 -14.16
C ARG A 232 17.21 15.63 -13.10
N PRO A 233 18.39 16.14 -13.49
CA PRO A 233 19.26 16.85 -12.56
C PRO A 233 18.51 17.99 -11.86
N GLY A 234 18.74 18.14 -10.56
CA GLY A 234 18.01 19.05 -9.67
C GLY A 234 16.80 18.42 -8.98
N ASP A 235 16.33 17.25 -9.43
CA ASP A 235 15.21 16.58 -8.78
C ASP A 235 15.60 16.05 -7.38
N PRO A 236 14.75 16.25 -6.35
CA PRO A 236 14.90 15.57 -5.08
C PRO A 236 14.78 14.06 -5.24
N VAL A 237 15.69 13.32 -4.60
CA VAL A 237 15.69 11.85 -4.62
C VAL A 237 15.97 11.28 -3.24
N ALA A 238 15.43 10.10 -2.95
CA ALA A 238 15.60 9.39 -1.71
C ALA A 238 15.88 7.90 -1.92
N LEU A 239 16.71 7.34 -1.04
CA LEU A 239 16.95 5.90 -0.90
C LEU A 239 16.36 5.40 0.42
N PRO A 240 15.53 4.34 0.41
CA PRO A 240 15.19 3.64 1.63
C PRO A 240 16.42 3.01 2.26
N ILE A 241 16.68 3.33 3.53
CA ILE A 241 17.77 2.79 4.35
C ILE A 241 17.21 2.19 5.65
N GLU A 242 18.06 1.58 6.48
CA GLU A 242 17.69 1.06 7.80
C GLU A 242 16.46 0.12 7.74
N HIS A 243 16.48 -0.81 6.78
CA HIS A 243 15.36 -1.72 6.51
C HIS A 243 14.01 -1.00 6.24
N GLY A 244 14.08 0.22 5.71
CA GLY A 244 12.92 1.05 5.34
C GLY A 244 12.45 2.00 6.44
N ALA A 245 13.12 2.05 7.60
CA ALA A 245 12.80 2.96 8.70
C ALA A 245 13.20 4.42 8.43
N GLY A 246 14.17 4.63 7.53
CA GLY A 246 14.66 5.95 7.14
C GLY A 246 14.77 6.11 5.63
N LEU A 247 14.87 7.37 5.20
CA LEU A 247 15.17 7.78 3.84
C LEU A 247 16.45 8.59 3.84
N LEU A 248 17.47 8.16 3.09
CA LEU A 248 18.61 9.01 2.75
C LEU A 248 18.19 9.89 1.58
N VAL A 249 18.00 11.18 1.85
CA VAL A 249 17.57 12.18 0.88
C VAL A 249 18.79 12.88 0.27
N GLY A 250 18.66 13.23 -1.00
CA GLY A 250 19.64 13.96 -1.77
C GLY A 250 19.02 14.57 -3.03
N GLU A 251 19.88 14.90 -3.97
CA GLU A 251 19.52 15.52 -5.23
C GLU A 251 20.19 14.78 -6.38
N VAL A 252 19.47 14.60 -7.49
CA VAL A 252 20.05 14.08 -8.73
C VAL A 252 20.97 15.16 -9.31
N VAL A 253 22.24 14.84 -9.59
CA VAL A 253 23.22 15.81 -10.10
C VAL A 253 23.76 15.48 -11.49
N GLY A 254 23.43 14.30 -12.02
CA GLY A 254 23.93 13.82 -13.30
C GLY A 254 22.83 13.42 -14.27
N GLU A 255 23.14 13.53 -15.56
CA GLU A 255 22.32 12.93 -16.60
C GLU A 255 22.32 11.40 -16.52
N TYR A 256 21.38 10.80 -17.24
CA TYR A 256 21.30 9.35 -17.36
C TYR A 256 22.61 8.80 -17.96
N LEU A 257 23.09 7.72 -17.35
CA LEU A 257 24.27 6.99 -17.78
C LEU A 257 23.96 5.49 -17.77
N PHE A 258 24.32 4.82 -18.86
CA PHE A 258 24.38 3.37 -18.90
C PHE A 258 25.78 2.86 -18.60
N GLN A 259 25.92 1.92 -17.66
CA GLN A 259 27.18 1.25 -17.35
C GLN A 259 26.94 -0.24 -17.03
N GLY A 260 26.90 -1.04 -18.10
CA GLY A 260 26.38 -2.42 -18.12
C GLY A 260 27.08 -3.46 -17.24
N ARG A 261 28.29 -3.21 -16.73
CA ARG A 261 29.05 -4.20 -15.90
C ARG A 261 28.72 -4.15 -14.41
N GLU A 262 27.85 -3.25 -14.00
CA GLU A 262 27.58 -2.95 -12.59
C GLU A 262 26.17 -3.41 -12.19
N LEU A 263 25.91 -3.44 -10.89
CA LEU A 263 24.61 -3.87 -10.34
C LEU A 263 23.43 -2.99 -10.76
N LEU A 264 23.68 -1.69 -10.95
CA LEU A 264 22.69 -0.68 -11.34
C LEU A 264 23.12 -0.06 -12.67
N PRO A 265 22.95 -0.76 -13.80
CA PRO A 265 23.49 -0.32 -15.08
C PRO A 265 22.80 0.94 -15.59
N HIS A 266 21.49 1.12 -15.35
CA HIS A 266 20.78 2.37 -15.61
C HIS A 266 20.90 3.27 -14.38
N ARG A 267 21.69 4.35 -14.45
CA ARG A 267 21.95 5.18 -13.27
C ARG A 267 21.99 6.67 -13.55
N ARG A 268 21.92 7.45 -12.48
CA ARG A 268 22.21 8.88 -12.42
C ARG A 268 23.04 9.14 -11.18
N PHE A 269 23.98 10.09 -11.25
CA PHE A 269 24.70 10.53 -10.06
C PHE A 269 23.75 11.29 -9.12
N ALA A 270 23.92 11.05 -7.83
CA ALA A 270 23.13 11.66 -6.76
C ALA A 270 24.07 12.18 -5.67
N ARG A 271 23.78 13.38 -5.17
CA ARG A 271 24.46 13.97 -4.03
C ARG A 271 23.59 13.81 -2.80
N TRP A 272 24.03 12.95 -1.88
CA TRP A 272 23.35 12.70 -0.60
C TRP A 272 23.56 13.86 0.37
N ASP A 273 22.51 14.16 1.14
CA ASP A 273 22.52 15.26 2.11
C ASP A 273 22.24 14.74 3.53
N ARG A 274 21.04 14.20 3.76
CA ARG A 274 20.55 13.90 5.11
C ARG A 274 19.67 12.67 5.18
N VAL A 275 19.53 12.12 6.38
CA VAL A 275 18.56 11.06 6.68
C VAL A 275 17.31 11.67 7.31
N VAL A 276 16.14 11.30 6.80
CA VAL A 276 14.84 11.65 7.39
C VAL A 276 14.07 10.39 7.78
N PRO A 277 13.22 10.42 8.82
CA PRO A 277 12.43 9.26 9.21
C PRO A 277 11.41 8.91 8.14
N ARG A 278 11.03 7.62 8.03
CA ARG A 278 9.94 7.14 7.16
C ARG A 278 8.64 7.92 7.35
N ALA A 279 8.36 8.35 8.58
CA ALA A 279 7.19 9.14 8.94
C ALA A 279 7.13 10.52 8.27
N ALA A 280 8.22 10.98 7.65
CA ALA A 280 8.24 12.23 6.88
C ALA A 280 7.47 12.13 5.55
N ALA A 281 7.23 10.93 5.03
CA ALA A 281 6.39 10.73 3.86
C ALA A 281 4.90 10.91 4.22
N ARG A 282 4.13 11.51 3.30
CA ARG A 282 2.74 11.90 3.51
C ARG A 282 1.83 11.22 2.47
N PRO A 283 1.04 10.19 2.86
CA PRO A 283 1.18 9.40 4.09
C PRO A 283 2.41 8.47 4.02
N PRO A 284 2.91 7.95 5.16
CA PRO A 284 4.05 7.03 5.20
C PRO A 284 3.82 5.75 4.39
N ALA A 285 2.56 5.32 4.24
CA ALA A 285 2.19 4.14 3.48
C ALA A 285 2.59 4.19 2.00
N THR A 286 2.79 5.38 1.42
CA THR A 286 3.31 5.52 0.05
C THR A 286 4.66 4.81 -0.13
N LEU A 287 5.47 4.73 0.94
CA LEU A 287 6.73 3.97 0.95
C LEU A 287 6.52 2.45 1.05
N GLN A 288 5.29 1.95 1.13
CA GLN A 288 4.99 0.51 0.96
C GLN A 288 4.88 0.10 -0.52
N ASP A 289 4.93 1.06 -1.46
CA ASP A 289 4.96 0.77 -2.89
C ASP A 289 6.06 -0.23 -3.24
N PRO A 290 5.77 -1.38 -3.88
CA PRO A 290 6.79 -2.39 -4.19
C PRO A 290 7.68 -2.02 -5.39
N ARG A 291 7.42 -0.93 -6.11
CA ARG A 291 8.21 -0.50 -7.26
C ARG A 291 9.65 -0.15 -6.87
N ALA A 292 10.57 -0.35 -7.83
CA ALA A 292 11.95 0.09 -7.75
C ALA A 292 12.08 1.61 -7.93
N LEU A 293 11.18 2.24 -8.69
CA LEU A 293 11.09 3.69 -8.82
C LEU A 293 9.65 4.17 -8.68
N PHE A 294 9.44 5.15 -7.81
CA PHE A 294 8.16 5.80 -7.58
C PHE A 294 8.38 7.19 -6.97
N GLN A 295 7.31 7.97 -6.80
CA GLN A 295 7.35 9.26 -6.15
C GLN A 295 6.58 9.22 -4.83
N VAL A 296 7.04 10.00 -3.86
CA VAL A 296 6.33 10.29 -2.60
C VAL A 296 6.33 11.78 -2.35
N THR A 297 5.42 12.23 -1.48
CA THR A 297 5.45 13.59 -0.94
C THR A 297 6.10 13.57 0.43
N LEU A 298 7.16 14.36 0.62
CA LEU A 298 7.80 14.54 1.92
C LEU A 298 7.39 15.88 2.55
N ASP A 299 7.35 15.89 3.88
CA ASP A 299 7.19 17.11 4.68
C ASP A 299 8.30 18.13 4.36
N PRO A 300 7.97 19.35 3.89
CA PRO A 300 8.98 20.38 3.62
C PRO A 300 9.85 20.72 4.84
N ALA A 301 9.33 20.55 6.06
CA ALA A 301 10.05 20.85 7.29
C ALA A 301 11.26 19.94 7.50
N VAL A 302 11.25 18.70 6.98
CA VAL A 302 12.38 17.78 7.12
C VAL A 302 13.46 17.98 6.06
N LEU A 303 13.18 18.78 5.04
CA LEU A 303 14.07 19.07 3.92
C LEU A 303 14.81 20.42 4.06
N ARG A 304 14.46 21.23 5.08
CA ARG A 304 15.13 22.49 5.40
C ARG A 304 16.28 22.26 6.37
#